data_AF-A4C7J2-F1
#
_entry.id   AF-A4C7J2-F1
#
_cell.length_a   1.000
_cell.length_b   1.000
_cell.length_c   1.000
_cell.angle_alpha   90.00
_cell.angle_beta   90.00
_cell.angle_gamma   90.00
#
_symmetry.space_group_name_H-M   'P 1'
#
loop_
_entity.id
_entity.type
_entity.pdbx_description
1 polymer ?
#
loop_
_entity_poly.entity_id
_entity_poly.type
_entity_poly.pdbx_seq_one_letter_code
_entity_poly.pdbx_strand_id
1 'polypeptide(L)'
;MSKLNLIFEHWLATGELSIADEQALLAEPDMAQRYLTAKSAASFLSDYTETPVPQWQKETTWFAKSSSSLSFNWFSISAVGCSLVMAVLLMLNVQVSTTSEGVLISFNQHASQQQAKIDSELEQIKTLLLETQRQNQKQSWQLAQQAIDTGRLERQEDLNALVKYLNVQRQQDQQLIKLQINDLAEQVEQQGETATAKMMFGEMK
;
A
#
# COMPACT_ATOMS: atom_id res chain seq x y z
N MET A 1 30.98 -64.45 19.62
CA MET A 1 29.90 -65.30 19.07
C MET A 1 29.85 -66.59 19.89
N SER A 2 28.69 -67.01 20.40
CA SER A 2 28.54 -68.32 21.06
C SER A 2 28.84 -69.44 20.06
N LYS A 3 29.43 -70.55 20.52
CA LYS A 3 29.74 -71.71 19.67
C LYS A 3 28.48 -72.21 18.93
N LEU A 4 27.32 -72.14 19.57
CA LEU A 4 26.04 -72.55 19.00
C LEU A 4 25.59 -71.66 17.84
N ASN A 5 25.88 -70.35 17.90
CA ASN A 5 25.61 -69.45 16.77
C ASN A 5 26.45 -69.79 15.55
N LEU A 6 27.71 -70.17 15.74
CA LEU A 6 28.57 -70.55 14.61
C LEU A 6 28.11 -71.84 13.94
N ILE A 7 27.63 -72.81 14.73
CA ILE A 7 27.04 -74.05 14.22
C ILE A 7 25.75 -73.75 13.44
N PHE A 8 24.89 -72.88 13.98
CA PHE A 8 23.65 -72.47 13.32
C PHE A 8 23.91 -71.72 12.01
N GLU A 9 24.85 -70.77 12.00
CA GLU A 9 25.25 -70.04 10.79
C GLU A 9 25.88 -70.95 9.74
N HIS A 10 26.70 -71.92 10.17
CA HIS A 10 27.27 -72.92 9.27
C HIS A 10 26.18 -73.76 8.60
N TRP A 11 25.17 -74.20 9.36
CA TRP A 11 24.04 -74.94 8.82
C TRP A 11 23.21 -74.10 7.85
N LEU A 12 22.96 -72.82 8.14
CA LEU A 12 22.25 -71.94 7.20
C LEU A 12 22.99 -71.78 5.87
N ALA A 13 24.33 -71.75 5.90
CA ALA A 13 25.15 -71.56 4.71
C ALA A 13 25.31 -72.84 3.86
N THR A 14 25.42 -74.00 4.52
CA THR A 14 25.80 -75.27 3.85
C THR A 14 24.66 -76.28 3.77
N GLY A 15 23.64 -76.17 4.62
CA GLY A 15 22.55 -77.14 4.74
C GLY A 15 22.92 -78.43 5.49
N GLU A 16 24.20 -78.61 5.85
CA GLU A 16 24.70 -79.82 6.51
C GLU A 16 24.87 -79.60 8.02
N LEU A 17 24.38 -80.56 8.82
CA LEU A 17 24.50 -80.54 10.27
C LEU A 17 24.73 -81.96 10.82
N SER A 18 25.66 -82.09 11.75
CA SER A 18 25.90 -83.35 12.47
C SER A 18 24.80 -83.60 13.50
N ILE A 19 24.44 -84.87 13.72
CA ILE A 19 23.39 -85.28 14.67
C ILE A 19 23.69 -84.78 16.10
N ALA A 20 24.97 -84.73 16.48
CA ALA A 20 25.39 -84.22 17.79
C ALA A 20 25.17 -82.70 17.94
N ASP A 21 25.36 -81.96 16.85
CA ASP A 21 25.22 -80.51 16.82
C ASP A 21 23.74 -80.08 16.77
N GLU A 22 22.88 -80.88 16.12
CA GLU A 22 21.42 -80.69 16.16
C GLU A 22 20.89 -80.83 17.60
N GLN A 23 21.34 -81.84 18.34
CA GLN A 23 20.96 -82.02 19.74
C GLN A 23 21.44 -80.88 20.64
N ALA A 24 22.64 -80.34 20.37
CA ALA A 24 23.18 -79.19 21.11
C ALA A 24 22.37 -77.91 20.85
N LEU A 25 21.88 -77.71 19.62
CA LEU A 25 21.00 -76.59 19.27
C LEU A 25 19.61 -76.72 19.88
N LEU A 26 19.07 -77.94 19.95
CA LEU A 26 17.76 -78.21 20.56
C LEU A 26 17.77 -78.15 22.09
N ALA A 27 18.93 -78.32 22.72
CA ALA A 27 19.08 -78.25 24.18
C ALA A 27 18.92 -76.82 24.73
N GLU A 28 19.17 -75.78 23.92
CA GLU A 28 19.01 -74.38 24.31
C GLU A 28 17.69 -73.81 23.75
N PRO A 29 16.77 -73.29 24.58
CA PRO A 29 15.41 -72.95 24.14
C PRO A 29 15.34 -71.83 23.09
N ASP A 30 16.21 -70.81 23.17
CA ASP A 30 16.27 -69.72 22.19
C ASP A 30 16.81 -70.20 20.84
N MET A 31 17.84 -71.07 20.83
CA MET A 31 18.38 -71.65 19.61
C MET A 31 17.46 -72.68 18.98
N ALA A 32 16.78 -73.49 19.80
CA ALA A 32 15.81 -74.47 19.33
C ALA A 32 14.69 -73.81 18.54
N GLN A 33 14.17 -72.68 19.03
CA GLN A 33 13.11 -71.95 18.33
C GLN A 33 13.61 -71.40 16.97
N ARG A 34 14.81 -70.83 16.94
CA ARG A 34 15.41 -70.29 15.69
C ARG A 34 15.73 -71.38 14.67
N TYR A 35 16.20 -72.54 15.14
CA TYR A 35 16.49 -73.69 14.29
C TYR A 35 15.20 -74.25 13.68
N LEU A 36 14.15 -74.45 14.48
CA LEU A 36 12.88 -74.98 14.00
C LEU A 36 12.18 -74.05 13.00
N THR A 37 12.20 -72.73 13.24
CA THR A 37 11.62 -71.77 12.29
C THR A 37 12.38 -71.78 10.97
N ALA A 38 13.71 -71.74 11.02
CA ALA A 38 14.53 -71.81 9.81
C ALA A 38 14.35 -73.13 9.05
N LYS A 39 14.27 -74.26 9.77
CA LYS A 39 14.03 -75.59 9.17
C LYS A 39 12.67 -75.66 8.46
N SER A 40 11.62 -75.11 9.08
CA SER A 40 10.30 -75.04 8.45
C SER A 40 10.28 -74.15 7.21
N ALA A 41 10.99 -73.02 7.22
CA ALA A 41 11.13 -72.14 6.07
C ALA A 41 11.88 -72.82 4.91
N ALA A 42 12.95 -73.56 5.22
CA ALA A 42 13.70 -74.33 4.24
C ALA A 42 12.83 -75.41 3.56
N SER A 43 11.96 -76.10 4.31
CA SER A 43 11.03 -77.07 3.71
C SER A 43 9.98 -76.45 2.79
N PHE A 44 9.51 -75.22 3.08
CA PHE A 44 8.60 -74.53 2.17
C PHE A 44 9.27 -74.14 0.85
N LEU A 45 10.58 -73.89 0.88
CA LEU A 45 11.35 -73.56 -0.32
C LEU A 45 11.64 -74.81 -1.17
N SER A 46 11.90 -75.96 -0.53
CA SER A 46 12.11 -77.23 -1.26
C SER A 46 10.85 -77.74 -1.94
N ASP A 47 9.69 -77.51 -1.31
CA ASP A 47 8.39 -77.96 -1.83
C ASP A 47 7.75 -76.92 -2.77
N TYR A 48 8.41 -75.78 -3.00
CA TYR A 48 7.94 -74.76 -3.92
C TYR A 48 8.00 -75.28 -5.35
N THR A 49 6.83 -75.44 -5.96
CA THR A 49 6.68 -75.71 -7.39
C THR A 49 6.12 -74.47 -8.06
N GLU A 50 6.77 -74.02 -9.13
CA GLU A 50 6.23 -72.93 -9.96
C GLU A 50 4.91 -73.39 -10.59
N THR A 51 3.79 -73.04 -9.97
CA THR A 51 2.48 -73.23 -10.60
C THR A 51 2.32 -72.18 -11.68
N PRO A 52 1.92 -72.55 -12.92
CA PRO A 52 1.64 -71.57 -13.94
C PRO A 52 0.55 -70.62 -13.46
N VAL A 53 0.77 -69.31 -13.63
CA VAL A 53 -0.25 -68.30 -13.30
C VAL A 53 -1.53 -68.67 -14.04
N PRO A 54 -2.68 -68.83 -13.34
CA PRO A 54 -3.93 -69.16 -14.00
C PRO A 54 -4.23 -68.11 -15.06
N GLN A 55 -4.77 -68.54 -16.20
CA GLN A 55 -5.18 -67.63 -17.26
C GLN A 55 -6.39 -66.82 -16.79
N TRP A 56 -6.13 -65.75 -16.04
CA TRP A 56 -7.13 -64.78 -15.63
C TRP A 56 -7.77 -64.18 -16.89
N GLN A 57 -8.99 -64.59 -17.19
CA GLN A 57 -9.79 -63.98 -18.24
C GLN A 57 -10.16 -62.56 -17.80
N LYS A 58 -9.32 -61.59 -18.15
CA LYS A 58 -9.53 -60.17 -17.81
C LYS A 58 -10.89 -59.66 -18.31
N GLU A 59 -11.41 -60.28 -19.37
CA GLU A 59 -12.72 -60.04 -19.99
C GLU A 59 -13.90 -60.30 -19.04
N THR A 60 -13.76 -61.21 -18.06
CA THR A 60 -14.85 -61.66 -17.18
C THR A 60 -14.74 -61.12 -15.76
N THR A 61 -13.60 -60.53 -15.40
CA THR A 61 -13.31 -60.06 -14.04
C THR A 61 -13.60 -58.58 -13.78
N TRP A 62 -13.91 -57.79 -14.81
CA TRP A 62 -14.35 -56.40 -14.64
C TRP A 62 -15.70 -56.17 -15.31
N PHE A 63 -16.56 -55.46 -14.58
CA PHE A 63 -17.90 -55.03 -14.96
C PHE A 63 -18.11 -55.00 -16.47
N ALA A 64 -19.05 -55.82 -16.97
CA ALA A 64 -19.53 -55.70 -18.33
C ALA A 64 -19.79 -54.22 -18.60
N LYS A 65 -19.03 -53.62 -19.51
CA LYS A 65 -19.24 -52.23 -19.90
C LYS A 65 -20.62 -52.20 -20.52
N SER A 66 -21.63 -51.84 -19.71
CA SER A 66 -22.95 -51.53 -20.22
C SER A 66 -22.70 -50.54 -21.33
N SER A 67 -23.05 -50.91 -22.56
CA SER A 67 -23.13 -49.98 -23.67
C SER A 67 -24.26 -49.04 -23.31
N SER A 68 -23.94 -48.08 -22.44
CA SER A 68 -24.81 -46.98 -22.09
C SER A 68 -25.04 -46.25 -23.39
N SER A 69 -26.18 -46.51 -24.02
CA SER A 69 -26.72 -45.55 -24.96
C SER A 69 -26.75 -44.24 -24.19
N LEU A 70 -26.11 -43.20 -24.74
CA LEU A 70 -26.28 -41.85 -24.22
C LEU A 70 -27.75 -41.49 -24.45
N SER A 71 -28.60 -41.89 -23.51
CA SER A 71 -29.93 -41.33 -23.38
C SER A 71 -29.73 -39.90 -22.94
N PHE A 72 -29.85 -38.99 -23.90
CA PHE A 72 -29.75 -37.56 -23.66
C PHE A 72 -30.92 -37.15 -22.77
N ASN A 73 -30.69 -37.17 -21.45
CA ASN A 73 -31.70 -36.93 -20.45
C ASN A 73 -31.78 -35.42 -20.19
N TRP A 74 -32.66 -34.74 -20.93
CA TRP A 74 -32.87 -33.28 -20.84
C TRP A 74 -33.17 -32.83 -19.40
N PHE A 75 -33.75 -33.71 -18.59
CA PHE A 75 -34.01 -33.45 -17.18
C PHE A 75 -32.71 -33.34 -16.36
N SER A 76 -31.70 -34.16 -16.64
CA SER A 76 -30.39 -34.10 -15.98
C SER A 76 -29.63 -32.82 -16.34
N ILE A 77 -29.74 -32.36 -17.59
CA ILE A 77 -29.13 -31.09 -18.02
C ILE A 77 -29.80 -29.91 -17.32
N SER A 78 -31.12 -29.93 -17.18
CA SER A 78 -31.87 -28.92 -16.43
C SER A 78 -31.49 -28.90 -14.95
N ALA A 79 -31.37 -30.07 -14.32
CA ALA A 79 -30.96 -30.18 -12.92
C ALA A 79 -29.54 -29.65 -12.68
N VAL A 80 -28.60 -29.94 -13.59
CA VAL A 80 -27.22 -29.42 -13.53
C VAL A 80 -27.18 -27.91 -13.81
N GLY A 81 -27.98 -27.42 -14.75
CA GLY A 81 -28.11 -25.99 -15.02
C GLY A 81 -28.65 -25.23 -13.79
N CYS A 82 -29.67 -25.78 -13.14
CA CYS A 82 -30.26 -25.20 -11.94
C CYS A 82 -29.28 -25.19 -10.76
N SER A 83 -28.51 -26.27 -10.55
CA SER A 83 -27.50 -26.31 -9.49
C SER A 83 -26.35 -25.35 -9.72
N LEU A 84 -25.91 -25.18 -10.98
CA LEU A 84 -24.90 -24.19 -11.35
C LEU A 84 -25.39 -22.76 -11.09
N VAL A 85 -26.62 -22.44 -11.50
CA VAL A 85 -27.23 -21.13 -11.24
C VAL A 85 -27.37 -20.88 -9.74
N MET A 86 -27.81 -21.87 -8.96
CA MET A 86 -27.90 -21.76 -7.50
C MET A 86 -26.52 -21.54 -6.86
N ALA A 87 -25.49 -22.25 -7.32
CA ALA A 87 -24.12 -22.08 -6.84
C ALA A 87 -23.57 -20.67 -7.14
N VAL A 88 -23.87 -20.13 -8.32
CA VAL A 88 -23.53 -18.76 -8.71
C VAL A 88 -24.26 -17.75 -7.82
N LEU A 89 -25.56 -17.93 -7.59
CA LEU A 89 -26.34 -17.04 -6.70
C LEU A 89 -25.85 -17.07 -5.25
N LEU A 90 -25.42 -18.24 -4.76
CA LEU A 90 -24.80 -18.38 -3.44
C LEU A 90 -23.43 -17.67 -3.36
N MET A 91 -22.59 -17.82 -4.38
CA MET A 91 -21.32 -17.09 -4.50
C MET A 91 -21.50 -15.57 -4.54
N LEU A 92 -22.55 -15.09 -5.21
CA LEU A 92 -22.88 -13.67 -5.31
C LEU A 92 -23.66 -13.13 -4.10
N ASN A 93 -24.01 -14.00 -3.13
CA ASN A 93 -24.79 -13.65 -1.93
C ASN A 93 -26.05 -12.84 -2.28
N VAL A 94 -26.83 -13.35 -3.24
CA VAL A 94 -28.05 -12.70 -3.72
C VAL A 94 -29.19 -12.95 -2.74
N GLN A 95 -29.77 -11.87 -2.19
CA GLN A 95 -30.96 -11.96 -1.33
C GLN A 95 -32.18 -11.55 -2.15
N VAL A 96 -33.11 -12.50 -2.32
CA VAL A 96 -34.39 -12.26 -2.97
C VAL A 96 -35.43 -12.04 -1.89
N SER A 97 -35.94 -10.81 -1.79
CA SER A 97 -37.02 -10.46 -0.88
C SER A 97 -38.28 -10.18 -1.68
N THR A 98 -39.37 -10.87 -1.36
CA THR A 98 -40.68 -10.66 -1.99
C THR A 98 -41.48 -9.67 -1.16
N THR A 99 -41.79 -8.50 -1.71
CA THR A 99 -42.71 -7.52 -1.11
C THR A 99 -44.03 -7.51 -1.90
N SER A 100 -45.08 -6.93 -1.33
CA SER A 100 -46.42 -6.85 -1.95
C SER A 100 -46.44 -6.10 -3.29
N GLU A 101 -45.38 -5.37 -3.64
CA GLU A 101 -45.23 -4.61 -4.89
C GLU A 101 -44.27 -5.26 -5.90
N GLY A 102 -43.57 -6.36 -5.55
CA GLY A 102 -42.70 -7.05 -6.49
C GLY A 102 -41.58 -7.90 -5.87
N VAL A 103 -40.73 -8.43 -6.75
CA VAL A 103 -39.53 -9.19 -6.37
C VAL A 103 -38.33 -8.26 -6.38
N LEU A 104 -37.73 -8.01 -5.21
CA LEU A 104 -36.52 -7.22 -5.07
C LEU A 104 -35.31 -8.16 -5.00
N ILE A 105 -34.40 -8.03 -5.96
CA ILE A 105 -33.16 -8.81 -6.02
C ILE A 105 -32.03 -7.91 -5.54
N SER A 106 -31.52 -8.15 -4.33
CA SER A 106 -30.41 -7.40 -3.74
C SER A 106 -29.12 -8.21 -3.88
N PHE A 107 -28.08 -7.58 -4.43
CA PHE A 107 -26.75 -8.18 -4.60
C PHE A 107 -25.82 -7.58 -3.56
N ASN A 108 -25.20 -8.42 -2.72
CA ASN A 108 -24.15 -8.05 -1.80
C ASN A 108 -24.55 -7.00 -0.73
N GLN A 109 -24.92 -7.47 0.46
CA GLN A 109 -25.22 -6.64 1.63
C GLN A 109 -24.00 -5.83 2.15
N HIS A 110 -22.77 -6.21 1.78
CA HIS A 110 -21.59 -5.40 2.10
C HIS A 110 -21.50 -4.13 1.27
N ALA A 111 -22.12 -4.07 0.08
CA ALA A 111 -22.16 -2.84 -0.70
C ALA A 111 -22.91 -1.73 0.04
N SER A 112 -24.01 -2.06 0.73
CA SER A 112 -24.80 -1.08 1.49
C SER A 112 -24.05 -0.56 2.73
N GLN A 113 -23.37 -1.45 3.46
CA GLN A 113 -22.59 -1.06 4.64
C GLN A 113 -21.28 -0.34 4.27
N GLN A 114 -20.69 -0.67 3.12
CA GLN A 114 -19.52 0.04 2.59
C GLN A 114 -19.91 1.40 2.01
N GLN A 115 -21.06 1.52 1.35
CA GLN A 115 -21.58 2.80 0.87
C GLN A 115 -21.87 3.75 2.03
N ALA A 116 -22.47 3.27 3.12
CA ALA A 116 -22.72 4.08 4.32
C ALA A 116 -21.41 4.57 4.98
N LYS A 117 -20.34 3.76 4.95
CA LYS A 117 -19.00 4.18 5.42
C LYS A 117 -18.40 5.24 4.50
N ILE A 118 -18.46 5.03 3.18
CA ILE A 118 -17.97 5.98 2.18
C ILE A 118 -18.71 7.33 2.27
N ASP A 119 -20.02 7.30 2.46
CA ASP A 119 -20.83 8.51 2.61
C ASP A 119 -20.46 9.27 3.88
N SER A 120 -20.21 8.56 4.99
CA SER A 120 -19.75 9.17 6.24
C SER A 120 -18.34 9.79 6.14
N GLU A 121 -17.43 9.15 5.40
CA GLU A 121 -16.10 9.69 5.14
C GLU A 121 -16.16 10.92 4.20
N LEU A 122 -17.05 10.89 3.20
CA LEU A 122 -17.28 12.03 2.31
C LEU A 122 -17.83 13.25 3.06
N GLU A 123 -18.75 13.05 4.01
CA GLU A 123 -19.24 14.16 4.85
C GLU A 123 -18.13 14.75 5.73
N GLN A 124 -17.26 13.90 6.31
CA GLN A 124 -16.10 14.37 7.08
C GLN A 124 -15.13 15.17 6.21
N ILE A 125 -14.84 14.70 4.99
CA ILE A 125 -13.98 15.42 4.06
C ILE A 125 -14.60 16.78 3.68
N LYS A 126 -15.91 16.82 3.41
CA LYS A 126 -16.60 18.09 3.09
C LYS A 126 -16.55 19.08 4.24
N THR A 127 -16.77 18.63 5.48
CA THR A 127 -16.72 19.51 6.64
C THR A 127 -15.31 20.06 6.89
N LEU A 128 -14.29 19.20 6.77
CA LEU A 128 -12.89 19.61 6.90
C LEU A 128 -12.48 20.60 5.80
N LEU A 129 -12.92 20.37 4.55
CA LEU A 129 -12.68 21.28 3.43
C LEU A 129 -13.31 22.66 3.68
N LEU A 130 -14.57 22.69 4.12
CA LEU A 130 -15.27 23.95 4.42
C LEU A 130 -14.62 24.71 5.57
N GLU A 131 -14.17 24.00 6.61
CA GLU A 131 -13.45 24.60 7.73
C GLU A 131 -12.11 25.17 7.27
N THR A 132 -11.35 24.41 6.48
CA THR A 132 -10.07 24.86 5.91
C THR A 132 -10.26 26.08 5.01
N GLN A 133 -11.31 26.09 4.17
CA GLN A 133 -11.62 27.21 3.31
C GLN A 133 -11.97 28.47 4.12
N ARG A 134 -12.75 28.34 5.20
CA ARG A 134 -13.04 29.46 6.12
C ARG A 134 -11.77 29.98 6.79
N GLN A 135 -10.91 29.09 7.27
CA GLN A 135 -9.66 29.48 7.92
C GLN A 135 -8.73 30.21 6.95
N ASN A 136 -8.57 29.70 5.72
CA ASN A 136 -7.76 30.33 4.67
C ASN A 136 -8.31 31.72 4.29
N GLN A 137 -9.63 31.87 4.20
CA GLN A 137 -10.26 33.15 3.91
C GLN A 137 -9.99 34.15 5.05
N LYS A 138 -10.14 33.72 6.31
CA LYS A 138 -9.85 34.57 7.48
C LYS A 138 -8.39 35.00 7.54
N GLN A 139 -7.46 34.09 7.31
CA GLN A 139 -6.02 34.40 7.26
C GLN A 139 -5.69 35.38 6.13
N SER A 140 -6.23 35.16 4.93
CA SER A 140 -6.06 36.08 3.80
C SER A 140 -6.56 37.49 4.11
N TRP A 141 -7.72 37.60 4.77
CA TRP A 141 -8.25 38.89 5.23
C TRP A 141 -7.35 39.56 6.26
N GLN A 142 -6.81 38.80 7.22
CA GLN A 142 -5.89 39.34 8.22
C GLN A 142 -4.59 39.86 7.58
N LEU A 143 -4.03 39.12 6.62
CA LEU A 143 -2.83 39.54 5.89
C LEU A 143 -3.11 40.77 5.03
N ALA A 144 -4.25 40.83 4.34
CA ALA A 144 -4.64 41.99 3.57
C ALA A 144 -4.83 43.22 4.47
N GLN A 145 -5.49 43.05 5.63
CA GLN A 145 -5.66 44.13 6.60
C GLN A 145 -4.31 44.63 7.13
N GLN A 146 -3.43 43.72 7.51
CA GLN A 146 -2.08 44.06 7.97
C GLN A 146 -1.31 44.80 6.87
N ALA A 147 -1.34 44.34 5.62
CA ALA A 147 -0.65 44.99 4.51
C ALA A 147 -1.22 46.40 4.21
N ILE A 148 -2.53 46.58 4.36
CA ILE A 148 -3.16 47.90 4.22
C ILE A 148 -2.69 48.83 5.35
N ASP A 149 -2.72 48.36 6.59
CA ASP A 149 -2.35 49.16 7.76
C ASP A 149 -0.85 49.53 7.73
N THR A 150 0.03 48.59 7.36
CA THR A 150 1.46 48.88 7.16
C THR A 150 1.66 49.87 6.03
N GLY A 151 0.98 49.68 4.89
CA GLY A 151 1.07 50.61 3.77
C GLY A 151 0.53 52.01 4.08
N ARG A 152 -0.43 52.15 5.01
CA ARG A 152 -0.87 53.47 5.49
C ARG A 152 0.17 54.13 6.38
N LEU A 153 0.81 53.36 7.27
CA LEU A 153 1.85 53.86 8.15
C LEU A 153 3.08 54.31 7.36
N GLU A 154 3.56 53.46 6.43
CA GLU A 154 4.69 53.78 5.54
C GLU A 154 4.42 55.04 4.72
N ARG A 155 3.22 55.19 4.15
CA ARG A 155 2.87 56.42 3.41
C ARG A 155 2.82 57.66 4.29
N GLN A 156 2.38 57.55 5.54
CA GLN A 156 2.39 58.70 6.45
C GLN A 156 3.82 59.10 6.81
N GLU A 157 4.69 58.12 7.03
CA GLU A 157 6.12 58.36 7.27
C GLU A 157 6.80 58.99 6.05
N ASP A 158 6.57 58.43 4.86
CA ASP A 158 7.07 58.97 3.59
C ASP A 158 6.59 60.40 3.35
N LEU A 159 5.30 60.68 3.54
CA LEU A 159 4.76 62.03 3.39
C LEU A 159 5.39 63.01 4.36
N ASN A 160 5.65 62.60 5.61
CA ASN A 160 6.34 63.43 6.59
C ASN A 160 7.80 63.70 6.16
N ALA A 161 8.50 62.68 5.67
CA ALA A 161 9.84 62.83 5.13
C ALA A 161 9.88 63.80 3.94
N LEU A 162 8.92 63.70 3.01
CA LEU A 162 8.78 64.61 1.87
C LEU A 162 8.49 66.04 2.31
N VAL A 163 7.59 66.25 3.26
CA VAL A 163 7.28 67.59 3.80
C VAL A 163 8.51 68.20 4.47
N LYS A 164 9.26 67.40 5.25
CA LYS A 164 10.50 67.84 5.89
C LYS A 164 11.54 68.24 4.85
N TYR A 165 11.74 67.43 3.82
CA TYR A 165 12.65 67.73 2.72
C TYR A 165 12.27 69.03 2.02
N LEU A 166 10.99 69.21 1.69
CA LEU A 166 10.49 70.41 1.02
C LEU A 166 10.66 71.68 1.88
N ASN A 167 10.49 71.57 3.20
CA ASN A 167 10.75 72.69 4.11
C ASN A 167 12.24 73.05 4.17
N VAL A 168 13.13 72.07 4.19
CA VAL A 168 14.58 72.30 4.12
C VAL A 168 14.94 73.01 2.80
N GLN A 169 14.40 72.52 1.68
CA GLN A 169 14.62 73.14 0.37
C GLN A 169 14.14 74.59 0.36
N ARG A 170 12.93 74.88 0.86
CA ARG A 170 12.42 76.26 0.97
C ARG A 170 13.30 77.16 1.83
N GLN A 171 13.84 76.66 2.94
CA GLN A 171 14.75 77.44 3.79
C GLN A 171 16.07 77.74 3.07
N GLN A 172 16.61 76.78 2.35
CA GLN A 172 17.81 76.98 1.52
C GLN A 172 17.56 78.00 0.41
N ASP A 173 16.43 77.89 -0.29
CA ASP A 173 16.03 78.86 -1.33
C ASP A 173 15.90 80.28 -0.76
N GLN A 174 15.28 80.42 0.42
CA GLN A 174 15.18 81.72 1.10
C GLN A 174 16.53 82.29 1.51
N GLN A 175 17.47 81.45 1.96
CA GLN A 175 18.83 81.89 2.28
C GLN A 175 19.57 82.35 1.01
N LEU A 176 19.46 81.61 -0.08
CA LEU A 176 20.07 81.96 -1.36
C LEU A 176 19.53 83.29 -1.90
N ILE A 177 18.21 83.50 -1.84
CA ILE A 177 17.58 84.78 -2.22
C ILE A 177 18.11 85.94 -1.36
N LYS A 178 18.28 85.75 -0.04
CA LYS A 178 18.83 86.78 0.84
C LYS A 178 20.26 87.17 0.45
N LEU A 179 21.10 86.19 0.09
CA LEU A 179 22.45 86.46 -0.39
C LEU A 179 22.41 87.24 -1.70
N GLN A 180 21.59 86.82 -2.66
CA GLN A 180 21.42 87.54 -3.94
C GLN A 180 20.93 88.98 -3.75
N ILE A 181 19.98 89.22 -2.84
CA ILE A 181 19.49 90.57 -2.54
C ILE A 181 20.60 91.41 -1.89
N ASN A 182 21.38 90.82 -0.97
CA ASN A 182 22.50 91.50 -0.34
C ASN A 182 23.57 91.90 -1.38
N ASP A 183 23.94 90.98 -2.27
CA ASP A 183 24.89 91.24 -3.36
C ASP A 183 24.38 92.32 -4.33
N LEU A 184 23.07 92.32 -4.62
CA LEU A 184 22.45 93.37 -5.44
C LEU A 184 22.45 94.73 -4.72
N ALA A 185 22.18 94.76 -3.42
CA ALA A 185 22.23 95.99 -2.63
C ALA A 185 23.65 96.58 -2.62
N GLU A 186 24.66 95.75 -2.41
CA GLU A 186 26.06 96.16 -2.44
C GLU A 186 26.46 96.70 -3.83
N GLN A 187 26.03 96.05 -4.92
CA GLN A 187 26.27 96.55 -6.28
C GLN A 187 25.62 97.91 -6.55
N VAL A 188 24.38 98.11 -6.07
CA VAL A 188 23.68 99.40 -6.24
C VAL A 188 24.35 100.50 -5.42
N GLU A 189 24.80 100.20 -4.20
CA GLU A 189 25.54 101.15 -3.36
C GLU A 189 26.87 101.55 -4.00
N GLN A 190 27.66 100.59 -4.49
CA GLN A 190 28.90 100.85 -5.23
C GLN A 190 28.65 101.66 -6.52
N GLN A 191 27.55 101.41 -7.23
CA GLN A 191 27.15 102.23 -8.39
C GLN A 191 26.73 103.65 -7.98
N GLY A 192 26.07 103.82 -6.83
CA GLY A 192 25.70 105.11 -6.27
C GLY A 192 26.91 105.93 -5.82
N GLU A 193 27.88 105.30 -5.15
CA GLU A 193 29.14 105.94 -4.74
C GLU A 193 29.99 106.33 -5.96
N THR A 194 30.08 105.47 -6.96
CA THR A 194 30.81 105.81 -8.20
C THR A 194 30.09 106.88 -9.03
N ALA A 195 28.76 106.92 -9.04
CA ALA A 195 27.99 107.97 -9.69
C ALA A 195 28.13 109.33 -8.97
N THR A 196 28.05 109.35 -7.64
CA THR A 196 28.25 110.56 -6.82
C THR A 196 29.70 111.04 -6.88
N ALA A 197 30.68 110.14 -6.83
CA ALA A 197 32.09 110.46 -7.07
C ALA A 197 32.30 111.04 -8.49
N LYS A 198 31.67 110.45 -9.51
CA LYS A 198 31.76 110.97 -10.89
C LYS A 198 31.09 112.33 -11.06
N MET A 199 30.02 112.65 -10.33
CA MET A 199 29.43 113.99 -10.33
C MET A 199 30.32 115.00 -9.57
N MET A 200 30.87 114.62 -8.41
CA MET A 200 31.76 115.48 -7.61
C MET A 200 33.10 115.76 -8.31
N PHE A 201 33.65 114.81 -9.07
CA PHE A 201 34.86 115.00 -9.88
C PHE A 201 34.57 115.49 -11.31
N GLY A 202 33.31 115.45 -11.76
CA GLY A 202 32.87 115.93 -13.07
C GLY A 202 32.62 117.44 -13.13
N GLU A 203 32.43 118.10 -11.99
CA GLU A 203 32.25 119.57 -11.90
C GLU A 203 33.58 120.35 -11.76
N MET A 204 34.74 119.69 -11.76
CA MET A 204 36.06 120.34 -11.80
C MET A 204 36.66 120.35 -13.22
N LYS A 205 35.95 120.92 -14.19
CA LYS A 205 36.51 121.22 -15.51
C LYS A 205 36.00 122.52 -16.10
#